data_AF-A0A7J8YKR0-F1
#
_entry.id   AF-A0A7J8YKR0-F1
#
_cell.length_a   1.000
_cell.length_b   1.000
_cell.length_c   1.000
_cell.angle_alpha   90.00
_cell.angle_beta   90.00
_cell.angle_gamma   90.00
#
_symmetry.space_group_name_H-M   'P 1'
#
loop_
_entity.id
_entity.type
_entity.pdbx_description
1 polymer ?
#
loop_
_entity_poly.entity_id
_entity_poly.type
_entity_poly.pdbx_seq_one_letter_code
_entity_poly.pdbx_strand_id
1 'polypeptide(L)' 'STASESSLFDHLINIWEFIPGPVPRTCSLYFLVDFKFSHHSIG' A
#
# COMPACT_ATOMS: atom_id res chain seq x y z
N SER A 1 21.63 -0.92 0.13
CA SER A 1 20.42 -0.10 0.02
C SER A 1 19.25 -0.93 0.50
N THR A 2 18.65 -0.52 1.60
CA THR A 2 17.44 -1.17 2.15
C THR A 2 16.21 -0.55 1.50
N ALA A 3 15.10 -1.29 1.46
CA ALA A 3 13.83 -0.77 0.94
C ALA A 3 13.39 0.54 1.64
N SER A 4 13.75 0.72 2.92
CA SER A 4 13.49 1.93 3.70
C SER A 4 14.29 3.17 3.28
N GLU A 5 15.37 3.00 2.51
CA GLU A 5 16.17 4.11 1.95
C GLU A 5 15.67 4.53 0.55
N SER A 6 14.66 3.85 0.01
CA SER A 6 14.08 4.17 -1.30
C SER A 6 12.81 5.01 -1.16
N SER A 7 12.62 5.99 -2.04
CA SER A 7 11.37 6.77 -2.12
C SER A 7 10.18 5.98 -2.71
N LEU A 8 10.36 4.67 -2.93
CA LEU A 8 9.33 3.76 -3.42
C LEU A 8 8.06 3.79 -2.54
N PHE A 9 8.24 4.00 -1.23
CA PHE A 9 7.15 3.96 -0.27
C PHE A 9 6.52 5.33 0.01
N ASP A 10 7.10 6.44 -0.49
CA ASP A 10 6.66 7.81 -0.19
C ASP A 10 5.31 8.17 -0.84
N HIS A 11 4.89 7.41 -1.85
CA HIS A 11 3.64 7.60 -2.58
C HIS A 11 2.60 6.51 -2.31
N LEU A 12 2.85 5.62 -1.35
CA LEU A 12 1.90 4.58 -1.00
C LEU A 12 0.72 5.17 -0.21
N ILE A 13 -0.46 5.10 -0.81
CA ILE A 13 -1.72 5.31 -0.09
C ILE A 13 -2.03 4.00 0.65
N ASN A 14 -2.04 4.05 1.98
CA ASN A 14 -2.27 2.86 2.81
C ASN A 14 -3.68 2.87 3.40
N ILE A 15 -4.64 2.34 2.65
CA ILE A 15 -6.03 2.17 3.13
C ILE A 15 -6.23 0.70 3.49
N TRP A 16 -6.56 0.46 4.75
CA TRP A 16 -6.95 -0.86 5.26
C TRP A 16 -8.41 -0.83 5.68
N GLU A 17 -9.23 -1.64 5.01
CA GLU A 17 -10.62 -1.83 5.39
C GLU A 17 -10.84 -3.21 5.97
N PHE A 18 -11.28 -3.25 7.22
CA PHE A 18 -11.64 -4.47 7.94
C PHE A 18 -13.15 -4.68 7.82
N ILE A 19 -13.56 -5.67 7.04
CA ILE A 19 -14.97 -5.99 6.83
C ILE A 19 -15.34 -7.21 7.68
N PRO A 20 -16.44 -7.20 8.44
CA PRO A 20 -16.91 -8.39 9.16
C PRO A 20 -17.03 -9.59 8.22
N GLY A 21 -16.47 -10.74 8.62
CA GLY A 21 -16.49 -11.96 7.83
C GLY A 21 -17.82 -12.72 7.97
N PRO A 22 -18.08 -13.71 7.10
CA PRO A 22 -19.33 -14.47 7.08
C PRO A 22 -19.52 -15.37 8.31
N VAL A 23 -18.49 -15.58 9.11
CA VAL A 23 -18.54 -16.38 10.35
C VAL A 23 -18.01 -15.59 11.55
N PRO A 24 -18.48 -15.88 12.78
CA PRO A 24 -18.05 -15.16 13.97
C PRO A 24 -16.53 -15.18 14.15
N ARG A 25 -15.97 -14.02 14.52
CA ARG A 25 -14.52 -13.78 14.73
C ARG A 25 -13.66 -13.88 13.48
N THR A 26 -14.24 -13.72 12.30
CA THR A 26 -13.47 -13.51 11.06
C THR A 26 -13.68 -12.10 10.53
N CYS A 27 -12.67 -11.57 9.83
CA CYS A 27 -12.78 -10.35 9.04
C CYS A 27 -12.09 -10.56 7.70
N SER A 28 -12.56 -9.84 6.69
CA SER A 28 -11.89 -9.72 5.40
C SER A 28 -11.08 -8.43 5.41
N LEU A 29 -9.82 -8.53 4.98
CA LEU A 29 -8.91 -7.41 4.86
C LEU A 29 -8.83 -6.98 3.41
N TYR A 30 -9.30 -5.79 3.11
CA TYR A 30 -9.15 -5.16 1.81
C TYR A 30 -8.05 -4.12 1.90
N PHE A 31 -7.06 -4.20 1.02
CA PHE A 31 -5.99 -3.22 0.92
C PHE A 31 -5.77 -2.85 -0.55
N LEU A 32 -5.66 -1.54 -0.79
CA LEU A 32 -5.34 -0.97 -2.09
C LEU A 32 -3.92 -0.44 -2.01
N VAL A 33 -3.11 -0.79 -3.01
CA VAL A 33 -1.73 -0.33 -3.14
C VAL A 33 -1.65 0.41 -4.47
N ASP A 34 -1.44 1.71 -4.40
CA ASP A 34 -1.11 2.54 -5.56
C ASP A 34 0.37 2.94 -5.48
N PHE A 35 1.10 2.74 -6.57
CA PHE A 35 2.51 3.08 -6.68
C PHE A 35 2.74 3.88 -7.96
N LYS A 36 3.28 5.08 -7.79
CA LYS A 36 3.66 5.95 -8.90
C LYS A 36 5.17 5.90 -9.10
N PHE A 37 5.62 5.33 -10.21
CA PHE A 37 7.01 5.46 -10.65
C PHE A 37 7.26 6.90 -11.14
N SER A 38 7.85 7.72 -10.28
CA SER A 38 8.36 9.03 -10.65
C SER A 38 9.73 8.86 -11.32
N HIS A 39 9.74 8.58 -12.63
CA HIS A 39 10.99 8.67 -13.39
C HIS A 39 11.33 10.16 -13.52
N HIS A 40 12.27 10.66 -12.71
CA HIS A 40 12.86 11.97 -12.95
C HIS A 40 13.77 11.83 -14.18
N SER A 41 13.22 12.05 -15.37
CA SER A 41 14.03 12.28 -16.56
C SER A 41 14.76 13.61 -16.35
N ILE A 42 16.06 13.51 -16.11
CA ILE A 42 16.97 14.65 -16.05
C ILE A 42 16.98 15.25 -17.46
N GLY A 43 16.38 16.43 -17.60
CA GLY A 43 16.57 17.31 -18.74
C GLY A 43 17.70 18.29 -18.45
#